data_AF-A0AAV1LX62-F1
#
_entry.id   AF-A0AAV1LX62-F1
#
_cell.length_a   1.000
_cell.length_b   1.000
_cell.length_c   1.000
_cell.angle_alpha   90.00
_cell.angle_beta   90.00
_cell.angle_gamma   90.00
#
_symmetry.space_group_name_H-M   'P 1'
#
loop_
_entity.id
_entity.type
_entity.pdbx_description
1 polymer ?
#
loop_
_entity_poly.entity_id
_entity_poly.type
_entity_poly.pdbx_seq_one_letter_code
_entity_poly.pdbx_strand_id
1 'polypeptide(L)'
;MKVKLAAQVLSHSVAAGMYAKISQEELSSEAVTTANVIANMDKLFDCVNACTPDLRRGKPYSTNMTNNTPHLTHFTLMKIFFKEMTFLGCKQAPPSQEGWIWSINGIERIWRNLSSKHKSIKSLETRRL
;
A
#
# COMPACT_ATOMS: atom_id res chain seq x y z
N MET A 1 -1.24 15.95 14.95
CA MET A 1 -1.85 15.12 13.87
C MET A 1 -1.66 13.65 14.22
N LYS A 2 -2.74 12.83 14.24
CA LYS A 2 -2.68 11.42 14.68
C LYS A 2 -2.80 10.46 13.49
N VAL A 3 -1.66 10.01 12.95
CA VAL A 3 -1.60 9.02 11.84
C VAL A 3 -2.32 7.71 12.18
N LYS A 4 -2.32 7.34 13.48
CA LYS A 4 -3.05 6.17 13.99
C LYS A 4 -4.51 6.12 13.55
N LEU A 5 -5.22 7.25 13.55
CA LEU A 5 -6.64 7.26 13.19
C LEU A 5 -6.84 6.94 11.70
N ALA A 6 -6.04 7.55 10.82
CA ALA A 6 -6.08 7.28 9.39
C ALA A 6 -5.73 5.81 9.08
N ALA A 7 -4.68 5.28 9.71
CA ALA A 7 -4.28 3.88 9.55
C ALA A 7 -5.34 2.88 10.04
N GLN A 8 -6.09 3.21 11.11
CA GLN A 8 -7.18 2.38 11.60
C GLN A 8 -8.37 2.36 10.62
N VAL A 9 -8.72 3.51 10.04
CA VAL A 9 -9.79 3.61 9.03
C VAL A 9 -9.43 2.84 7.78
N LEU A 10 -8.18 2.93 7.31
CA LEU A 10 -7.70 2.27 6.11
C LEU A 10 -7.10 0.88 6.39
N SER A 11 -7.67 0.12 7.32
CA SER A 11 -7.11 -1.15 7.77
C SER A 11 -7.74 -2.37 7.12
N HIS A 12 -6.98 -3.49 7.12
CA HIS A 12 -7.48 -4.80 6.71
C HIS A 12 -8.81 -5.18 7.37
N SER A 13 -8.96 -4.95 8.68
CA SER A 13 -10.18 -5.29 9.41
C SER A 13 -11.40 -4.50 8.94
N VAL A 14 -11.21 -3.24 8.54
CA VAL A 14 -12.31 -2.42 7.99
C VAL A 14 -12.73 -2.98 6.63
N ALA A 15 -11.77 -3.25 5.74
CA ALA A 15 -12.09 -3.86 4.44
C ALA A 15 -12.78 -5.22 4.60
N ALA A 16 -12.26 -6.10 5.46
CA ALA A 16 -12.86 -7.40 5.75
C ALA A 16 -14.29 -7.28 6.29
N GLY A 17 -14.54 -6.34 7.21
CA GLY A 17 -15.87 -6.05 7.72
C GLY A 17 -16.83 -5.57 6.64
N MET A 18 -16.36 -4.70 5.73
CA MET A 18 -17.16 -4.26 4.57
C MET A 18 -17.51 -5.43 3.65
N TYR A 19 -16.55 -6.28 3.29
CA TYR A 19 -16.82 -7.46 2.46
C TYR A 19 -17.84 -8.40 3.13
N ALA A 20 -17.72 -8.64 4.43
CA ALA A 20 -18.68 -9.45 5.17
C ALA A 20 -20.09 -8.85 5.12
N LYS A 21 -20.22 -7.55 5.36
CA LYS A 21 -21.51 -6.85 5.33
C LYS A 21 -22.12 -6.78 3.92
N ILE A 22 -21.30 -6.65 2.88
CA ILE A 22 -21.75 -6.77 1.49
C ILE A 22 -22.27 -8.19 1.21
N SER A 23 -21.56 -9.23 1.67
CA SER A 23 -21.99 -10.62 1.47
C SER A 23 -23.27 -11.00 2.22
N GLN A 24 -23.60 -10.24 3.28
CA GLN A 24 -24.84 -10.37 4.04
C GLN A 24 -25.96 -9.46 3.49
N GLU A 25 -25.73 -8.77 2.38
CA GLU A 25 -26.66 -7.79 1.79
C GLU A 25 -27.01 -6.61 2.72
N GLU A 26 -26.22 -6.40 3.78
CA GLU A 26 -26.36 -5.27 4.70
C GLU A 26 -25.71 -3.98 4.17
N LEU A 27 -24.82 -4.11 3.19
CA LEU A 27 -24.26 -3.00 2.41
C LEU A 27 -24.53 -3.22 0.93
N SER A 28 -24.76 -2.12 0.20
CA SER A 28 -24.86 -2.15 -1.26
C SER A 28 -23.63 -2.83 -1.88
N SER A 29 -23.85 -3.61 -2.93
CA SER A 29 -22.77 -4.25 -3.70
C SER A 29 -21.76 -3.23 -4.24
N GLU A 30 -22.19 -1.99 -4.51
CA GLU A 30 -21.32 -0.89 -4.94
C GLU A 30 -20.23 -0.55 -3.91
N ALA A 31 -20.48 -0.82 -2.62
CA ALA A 31 -19.51 -0.59 -1.54
C ALA A 31 -18.25 -1.46 -1.68
N VAL A 32 -18.27 -2.49 -2.54
CA VAL A 32 -17.10 -3.32 -2.86
C VAL A 32 -15.94 -2.48 -3.39
N THR A 33 -16.23 -1.42 -4.14
CA THR A 33 -15.22 -0.51 -4.69
C THR A 33 -14.45 0.17 -3.56
N THR A 34 -15.17 0.68 -2.54
CA THR A 34 -14.57 1.29 -1.36
C THR A 34 -13.76 0.27 -0.55
N ALA A 35 -14.29 -0.94 -0.35
CA ALA A 35 -13.58 -2.00 0.36
C ALA A 35 -12.25 -2.37 -0.34
N ASN A 36 -12.26 -2.43 -1.68
CA ASN A 36 -11.06 -2.66 -2.49
C ASN A 36 -10.02 -1.55 -2.34
N VAL A 37 -10.46 -0.27 -2.34
CA VAL A 37 -9.55 0.86 -2.11
C VAL A 37 -8.92 0.77 -0.73
N ILE A 38 -9.71 0.51 0.33
CA ILE A 38 -9.21 0.36 1.70
C ILE A 38 -8.20 -0.80 1.78
N ALA A 39 -8.52 -1.96 1.22
CA ALA A 39 -7.64 -3.12 1.23
C ALA A 39 -6.31 -2.86 0.50
N ASN A 40 -6.35 -2.15 -0.63
CA ASN A 40 -5.14 -1.80 -1.38
C ASN A 40 -4.27 -0.76 -0.67
N MET A 41 -4.90 0.20 0.03
CA MET A 41 -4.20 1.17 0.87
C MET A 41 -3.57 0.53 2.10
N ASP A 42 -4.25 -0.41 2.79
CA ASP A 42 -3.66 -1.19 3.92
C ASP A 42 -2.38 -1.90 3.47
N LYS A 43 -2.45 -2.62 2.34
CA LYS A 43 -1.30 -3.33 1.75
C LYS A 43 -0.18 -2.38 1.35
N LEU A 44 -0.51 -1.22 0.75
CA LEU A 44 0.50 -0.22 0.38
C LEU A 44 1.17 0.35 1.63
N PHE A 45 0.41 0.64 2.68
CA PHE A 45 0.95 1.15 3.92
C PHE A 45 1.86 0.13 4.61
N ASP A 46 1.49 -1.16 4.56
CA ASP A 46 2.36 -2.25 5.00
C ASP A 46 3.67 -2.29 4.19
N CYS A 47 3.60 -2.17 2.85
CA CYS A 47 4.77 -2.18 1.97
C CYS A 47 5.78 -1.08 2.29
N VAL A 48 5.32 0.12 2.66
CA VAL A 48 6.19 1.28 2.93
C VAL A 48 6.60 1.38 4.41
N ASN A 49 6.12 0.46 5.26
CA ASN A 49 6.39 0.47 6.70
C ASN A 49 6.82 -0.90 7.24
N ALA A 50 7.41 -1.73 6.38
CA ALA A 50 7.90 -3.05 6.73
C ALA A 50 9.20 -2.97 7.55
N CYS A 51 9.34 -3.85 8.55
CA CYS A 51 10.43 -3.79 9.54
C CYS A 51 11.05 -5.14 9.93
N THR A 52 10.59 -6.22 9.31
CA THR A 52 10.88 -7.57 9.76
C THR A 52 10.98 -8.49 8.56
N PRO A 53 11.91 -9.46 8.53
CA PRO A 53 11.90 -10.49 7.49
C PRO A 53 10.74 -11.48 7.69
N ASP A 54 10.21 -11.58 8.90
CA ASP A 54 9.26 -12.62 9.29
C ASP A 54 7.83 -12.26 8.90
N LEU A 55 7.08 -13.26 8.45
CA LEU A 55 5.66 -13.12 8.15
C LEU A 55 4.88 -12.88 9.45
N ARG A 56 4.52 -11.62 9.71
CA ARG A 56 3.69 -11.27 10.87
C ARG A 56 2.22 -11.35 10.51
N ARG A 57 1.46 -12.14 11.28
CA ARG A 57 -0.01 -12.26 11.16
C ARG A 57 -0.48 -12.59 9.73
N GLY A 58 0.32 -13.33 8.97
CA GLY A 58 -0.01 -13.67 7.58
C GLY A 58 0.02 -12.49 6.61
N LYS A 59 0.63 -11.34 6.96
CA LYS A 59 0.72 -10.16 6.09
C LYS A 59 2.04 -10.14 5.30
N PRO A 60 2.08 -10.63 4.04
CA PRO A 60 3.31 -10.67 3.24
C PRO A 60 3.80 -9.28 2.82
N TYR A 61 2.93 -8.27 2.85
CA TYR A 61 3.30 -6.89 2.55
C TYR A 61 4.00 -6.19 3.73
N SER A 62 3.95 -6.76 4.94
CA SER A 62 4.62 -6.19 6.12
C SER A 62 6.05 -6.73 6.33
N THR A 63 6.53 -7.61 5.43
CA THR A 63 7.88 -8.17 5.48
C THR A 63 8.89 -7.28 4.73
N ASN A 64 10.18 -7.34 5.06
CA ASN A 64 11.19 -6.58 4.35
C ASN A 64 11.14 -6.85 2.84
N MET A 65 11.28 -5.79 2.04
CA MET A 65 11.15 -5.89 0.60
C MET A 65 12.34 -6.64 0.01
N THR A 66 12.04 -7.60 -0.85
CA THR A 66 12.99 -8.34 -1.69
C THR A 66 12.41 -8.51 -3.09
N ASN A 67 13.18 -9.04 -4.04
CA ASN A 67 12.68 -9.38 -5.38
C ASN A 67 11.58 -10.45 -5.37
N ASN A 68 11.47 -11.24 -4.29
CA ASN A 68 10.51 -12.34 -4.18
C ASN A 68 9.26 -11.96 -3.39
N THR A 69 9.26 -10.79 -2.74
CA THR A 69 8.11 -10.30 -1.96
C THR A 69 7.14 -9.52 -2.87
N PRO A 70 5.86 -9.41 -2.51
CA PRO A 70 4.85 -8.85 -3.42
C PRO A 70 4.90 -7.31 -3.57
N HIS A 71 5.88 -6.64 -2.95
CA HIS A 71 6.02 -5.18 -2.93
C HIS A 71 6.07 -4.56 -4.32
N LEU A 72 6.96 -5.03 -5.19
CA LEU A 72 7.17 -4.44 -6.52
C LEU A 72 5.93 -4.55 -7.42
N THR A 73 5.23 -5.70 -7.32
CA THR A 73 3.95 -5.90 -8.02
C THR A 73 2.88 -4.96 -7.48
N HIS A 74 2.77 -4.82 -6.15
CA HIS A 74 1.79 -3.92 -5.54
C HIS A 74 2.09 -2.45 -5.83
N PHE A 75 3.36 -2.06 -5.85
CA PHE A 75 3.80 -0.72 -6.26
C PHE A 75 3.40 -0.40 -7.70
N THR A 76 3.53 -1.36 -8.62
CA THR A 76 3.06 -1.18 -10.01
C THR A 76 1.55 -0.93 -10.05
N LEU A 77 0.76 -1.76 -9.34
CA LEU A 77 -0.69 -1.58 -9.24
C LEU A 77 -1.06 -0.22 -8.68
N MET A 78 -0.45 0.18 -7.56
CA MET A 78 -0.77 1.44 -6.89
C MET A 78 -0.36 2.67 -7.69
N LYS A 79 0.75 2.61 -8.45
CA LYS A 79 1.11 3.71 -9.37
C LYS A 79 0.06 3.93 -10.46
N ILE A 80 -0.49 2.85 -11.01
CA ILE A 80 -1.58 2.94 -12.00
C ILE A 80 -2.83 3.54 -11.34
N PHE A 81 -3.22 3.00 -10.18
CA PHE A 81 -4.36 3.50 -9.41
C PHE A 81 -4.26 5.00 -9.10
N PHE A 82 -3.11 5.46 -8.60
CA PHE A 82 -2.92 6.89 -8.33
C PHE A 82 -2.91 7.72 -9.60
N LYS A 83 -2.38 7.23 -10.72
CA LYS A 83 -2.38 7.97 -12.00
C LYS A 83 -3.78 8.12 -12.59
N GLU A 84 -4.64 7.12 -12.42
CA GLU A 84 -5.99 7.08 -13.00
C GLU A 84 -7.06 7.70 -12.08
N MET A 85 -6.77 7.88 -10.80
CA MET A 85 -7.70 8.49 -9.84
C MET A 85 -8.05 9.92 -10.24
N THR A 86 -9.33 10.25 -10.14
CA THR A 86 -9.84 11.61 -10.31
C THR A 86 -10.50 12.10 -9.02
N PHE A 87 -10.45 13.40 -8.77
CA PHE A 87 -10.97 14.01 -7.55
C PHE A 87 -12.16 14.89 -7.90
N LEU A 88 -13.35 14.51 -7.42
CA LEU A 88 -14.58 15.25 -7.67
C LEU A 88 -14.57 16.59 -6.93
N GLY A 89 -15.00 17.65 -7.61
CA GLY A 89 -15.06 18.99 -7.05
C GLY A 89 -13.71 19.71 -6.90
N CYS A 90 -12.61 19.10 -7.36
CA CYS A 90 -11.29 19.72 -7.34
C CYS A 90 -10.91 20.25 -8.73
N LYS A 91 -10.42 21.50 -8.81
CA LYS A 91 -9.91 22.09 -10.08
C LYS A 91 -8.62 21.41 -10.57
N GLN A 92 -7.82 20.95 -9.61
CA GLN A 92 -6.56 20.26 -9.82
C GLN A 92 -6.49 19.14 -8.78
N ALA A 93 -5.82 18.05 -9.13
CA ALA A 93 -5.64 16.96 -8.19
C ALA A 93 -4.73 17.39 -7.01
N PRO A 94 -4.93 16.81 -5.82
CA PRO A 94 -4.10 17.14 -4.68
C PRO A 94 -2.64 16.70 -4.93
N PRO A 95 -1.65 17.46 -4.46
CA PRO A 95 -0.23 17.11 -4.63
C PRO A 95 0.14 15.73 -4.09
N SER A 96 -0.64 15.20 -3.14
CA SER A 96 -0.45 13.86 -2.58
C SER A 96 -0.62 12.75 -3.61
N GLN A 97 -1.39 12.95 -4.68
CA GLN A 97 -1.54 11.97 -5.77
C GLN A 97 -0.18 11.71 -6.44
N GLU A 98 0.51 12.76 -6.88
CA GLU A 98 1.86 12.63 -7.44
C GLU A 98 2.88 12.24 -6.37
N GLY A 99 2.73 12.75 -5.15
CA GLY A 99 3.59 12.43 -4.02
C GLY A 99 3.70 10.93 -3.77
N TRP A 100 2.58 10.19 -3.83
CA TRP A 100 2.59 8.73 -3.69
C TRP A 100 3.41 8.04 -4.80
N ILE A 101 3.25 8.49 -6.04
CA ILE A 101 3.99 7.94 -7.19
C ILE A 101 5.49 8.21 -7.01
N TRP A 102 5.87 9.41 -6.58
CA TRP A 102 7.26 9.77 -6.31
C TRP A 102 7.86 8.95 -5.17
N SER A 103 7.15 8.78 -4.06
CA SER A 103 7.60 7.93 -2.96
C SER A 103 7.84 6.48 -3.41
N ILE A 104 6.90 5.89 -4.14
CA ILE A 104 7.04 4.53 -4.68
C ILE A 104 8.27 4.42 -5.60
N ASN A 105 8.42 5.36 -6.54
CA ASN A 105 9.57 5.37 -7.45
C ASN A 105 10.90 5.57 -6.71
N GLY A 106 10.91 6.38 -5.65
CA GLY A 106 12.07 6.57 -4.78
C GLY A 106 12.50 5.27 -4.10
N ILE A 107 11.55 4.57 -3.48
CA ILE A 107 11.78 3.27 -2.83
C ILE A 107 12.32 2.24 -3.84
N GLU A 108 11.68 2.12 -5.01
CA GLU A 108 12.13 1.22 -6.07
C GLU A 108 13.56 1.53 -6.53
N ARG A 109 13.90 2.82 -6.69
CA ARG A 109 15.23 3.25 -7.12
C ARG A 109 16.28 2.93 -6.06
N ILE A 110 15.98 3.17 -4.79
CA ILE A 110 16.86 2.79 -3.67
C ILE A 110 17.10 1.28 -3.69
N TRP A 111 16.04 0.48 -3.80
CA TRP A 111 16.15 -0.98 -3.85
C TRP A 111 17.00 -1.48 -5.02
N ARG A 112 16.74 -0.99 -6.24
CA ARG A 112 17.51 -1.39 -7.44
C ARG A 112 18.98 -1.01 -7.30
N ASN A 113 19.27 0.19 -6.78
CA ASN A 113 20.64 0.63 -6.57
C ASN A 113 21.38 -0.23 -5.53
N LEU A 114 20.73 -0.51 -4.39
CA LEU A 114 21.35 -1.28 -3.30
C LEU A 114 21.55 -2.75 -3.71
N SER A 115 20.52 -3.39 -4.26
CA SER A 115 20.57 -4.80 -4.66
C SER A 115 21.51 -5.08 -5.84
N SER A 116 21.67 -4.14 -6.77
CA SER A 116 22.61 -4.29 -7.89
C SER A 116 24.07 -4.05 -7.48
N LYS A 117 24.34 -3.08 -6.61
CA LYS A 117 25.70 -2.70 -6.21
C LYS A 117 26.25 -3.53 -5.05
N HIS A 118 25.39 -4.04 -4.18
CA HIS A 118 25.80 -4.73 -2.95
C HIS A 118 25.11 -6.08 -2.82
N LYS A 119 25.81 -7.15 -3.22
CA LYS A 119 25.34 -8.55 -3.09
C LYS A 119 25.04 -8.97 -1.63
N SER A 120 25.60 -8.26 -0.65
CA SER A 120 25.36 -8.50 0.78
C SER A 120 23.98 -8.00 1.25
N ILE A 121 23.36 -7.07 0.53
CA ILE A 121 22.03 -6.52 0.88
C ILE A 121 20.96 -7.46 0.34
N LYS A 122 20.37 -8.25 1.24
CA LYS A 122 19.35 -9.26 0.90
C LYS A 122 17.92 -8.71 0.87
N SER A 123 17.66 -7.62 1.59
CA SER A 123 16.31 -7.04 1.73
C SER A 123 16.38 -5.56 2.10
N LEU A 124 15.30 -4.82 1.81
CA LEU A 124 15.12 -3.43 2.24
C LEU A 124 14.07 -3.31 3.35
N GLU A 125 14.46 -2.70 4.46
CA GLU A 125 13.54 -2.34 5.55
C GLU A 125 12.90 -0.98 5.23
N THR A 126 11.69 -0.98 4.64
CA THR A 126 11.06 0.24 4.13
C THR A 126 10.63 1.22 5.23
N ARG A 127 10.48 0.76 6.48
CA ARG A 127 10.27 1.63 7.64
C ARG A 127 11.40 2.64 7.90
N ARG A 128 12.61 2.39 7.38
CA ARG A 128 13.77 3.27 7.57
C ARG A 128 13.92 4.34 6.49
N LEU A 129 12.94 4.47 5.60
CA LEU A 129 12.90 5.44 4.51
C LEU A 129 12.07 6.68 4.88
#